data_AF-A0A7C7LQ59-F1
#
_entry.id   AF-A0A7C7LQ59-F1
#
_cell.length_a   1.000
_cell.length_b   1.000
_cell.length_c   1.000
_cell.angle_alpha   90.00
_cell.angle_beta   90.00
_cell.angle_gamma   90.00
#
_symmetry.space_group_name_H-M   'P 1'
#
loop_
_entity.id
_entity.type
_entity.pdbx_description
1 polymer ?
#
loop_
_entity_poly.entity_id
_entity_poly.type
_entity_poly.pdbx_seq_one_letter_code
_entity_poly.pdbx_strand_id
1 'polypeptide(L)'
;MDPQDFYAYAAGGGLCMFLLYFLGPIAQRVGLVDRPSGRKQQLRPVALVGGIAVVVSFCLATLLMPISLTEYRVLFFCIVLLF
;
A
#
# COMPACT_ATOMS: atom_id res chain seq x y z
N MET A 1 3.55 -19.31 15.25
CA MET A 1 3.59 -18.69 13.92
C MET A 1 3.77 -19.83 12.96
N ASP A 2 2.72 -20.23 12.26
CA ASP A 2 2.85 -21.34 11.32
C ASP A 2 3.70 -20.88 10.12
N PRO A 3 4.45 -21.79 9.46
CA PRO A 3 5.32 -21.41 8.34
C PRO A 3 4.58 -20.66 7.22
N GLN A 4 3.31 -21.02 7.00
CA GLN A 4 2.46 -20.39 5.98
C GLN A 4 2.15 -18.92 6.29
N ASP A 5 1.89 -18.61 7.56
CA ASP A 5 1.65 -17.22 8.00
C ASP A 5 2.89 -16.35 7.80
N PHE A 6 4.07 -16.93 8.05
CA PHE A 6 5.34 -16.23 7.84
C PHE A 6 5.53 -15.87 6.36
N TYR A 7 5.25 -16.80 5.44
CA TYR A 7 5.32 -16.54 4.00
C TYR A 7 4.31 -15.48 3.56
N ALA A 8 3.08 -15.50 4.09
CA ALA A 8 2.07 -14.49 3.77
C ALA A 8 2.51 -13.08 4.19
N TYR A 9 3.06 -12.92 5.40
CA TYR A 9 3.56 -11.62 5.86
C TYR A 9 4.81 -11.16 5.11
N ALA A 10 5.75 -12.07 4.85
CA ALA A 10 6.93 -11.76 4.05
C ALA A 10 6.55 -11.35 2.62
N ALA A 11 5.60 -12.05 2.00
CA ALA A 11 5.07 -11.71 0.68
C ALA A 11 4.37 -10.35 0.68
N GLY A 12 3.51 -10.07 1.66
CA GLY A 12 2.82 -8.78 1.78
C GLY A 12 3.78 -7.60 1.98
N GLY A 13 4.75 -7.74 2.88
CA GLY A 13 5.79 -6.74 3.11
C GLY A 13 6.69 -6.53 1.89
N GLY A 14 7.14 -7.63 1.27
CA GLY A 14 7.95 -7.60 0.05
C GLY A 14 7.23 -6.94 -1.12
N LEU A 15 5.94 -7.28 -1.31
CA LEU A 15 5.08 -6.67 -2.32
C LEU A 15 4.91 -5.17 -2.09
N CYS A 16 4.67 -4.74 -0.85
CA CYS A 16 4.55 -3.32 -0.51
C CYS A 16 5.83 -2.54 -0.85
N MET A 17 6.99 -3.05 -0.47
CA MET A 17 8.28 -2.44 -0.83
C MET A 17 8.48 -2.39 -2.35
N PHE A 18 8.14 -3.46 -3.06
CA PHE A 18 8.21 -3.52 -4.52
C PHE A 18 7.31 -2.47 -5.17
N LEU A 19 6.04 -2.37 -4.75
CA LEU A 19 5.10 -1.38 -5.26
C LEU A 19 5.56 0.05 -4.97
N LEU A 20 6.05 0.35 -3.77
CA LEU A 20 6.57 1.69 -3.45
C LEU A 20 7.75 2.07 -4.36
N TYR A 21 8.68 1.15 -4.58
CA TYR A 21 9.83 1.37 -5.46
C TYR A 21 9.42 1.52 -6.92
N PHE A 22 8.48 0.70 -7.39
CA PHE A 22 8.06 0.68 -8.80
C PHE A 22 7.09 1.80 -9.16
N LEU A 23 6.10 2.11 -8.31
CA LEU A 23 5.11 3.17 -8.55
C LEU A 23 5.70 4.57 -8.33
N GLY A 24 6.74 4.72 -7.52
CA GLY A 24 7.41 6.00 -7.27
C GLY A 24 7.78 6.77 -8.56
N PRO A 25 8.60 6.20 -9.46
CA PRO A 25 8.95 6.84 -10.72
C PRO A 25 7.75 7.00 -11.67
N ILE A 26 6.78 6.07 -11.66
CA ILE A 26 5.58 6.17 -12.50
C ILE A 26 4.73 7.37 -12.09
N ALA A 27 4.49 7.55 -10.79
CA ALA A 27 3.75 8.69 -10.28
C ALA A 27 4.44 10.02 -10.57
N GLN A 28 5.78 10.06 -10.56
CA GLN A 28 6.53 11.23 -10.99
C GLN A 28 6.31 11.54 -12.49
N ARG A 29 6.26 10.51 -13.34
CA ARG A 29 6.01 10.68 -14.79
C ARG A 29 4.59 11.11 -15.11
N VAL A 30 3.60 10.56 -14.40
CA VAL A 30 2.17 10.88 -14.60
C VAL A 30 1.79 12.19 -13.89
N GLY A 31 2.66 12.73 -13.03
CA GLY A 31 2.42 13.97 -12.29
C GLY A 31 1.59 13.79 -11.01
N LEU A 32 1.41 12.55 -10.55
CA LEU A 32 0.78 12.19 -9.28
C LEU A 32 1.76 12.42 -8.11
N VAL A 33 2.21 13.66 -7.99
CA VAL A 33 3.20 14.10 -7.00
C VAL A 33 2.66 15.22 -6.14
N ASP A 34 2.97 15.18 -4.85
CA ASP A 34 2.77 16.29 -3.94
C ASP A 34 3.89 17.32 -4.17
N ARG A 35 3.50 18.49 -4.68
CA ARG A 35 4.43 19.59 -4.93
C ARG A 35 4.58 20.43 -3.66
N PRO A 36 5.79 20.91 -3.37
CA PRO A 36 5.98 21.77 -2.21
C PRO A 36 5.18 23.07 -2.34
N SER A 37 4.47 23.42 -1.28
CA SER A 37 3.83 24.73 -1.11
C SER A 37 4.58 25.51 -0.02
N GLY A 38 4.36 26.82 0.10
CA GLY A 38 5.10 27.70 1.03
C GLY A 38 5.07 27.29 2.52
N ARG A 39 4.23 26.31 2.91
CA ARG A 39 4.22 25.70 4.25
C ARG A 39 5.08 24.43 4.38
N LYS A 40 5.34 23.71 3.28
CA LYS A 40 6.07 22.42 3.30
C LYS A 40 7.54 22.66 2.94
N GLN A 41 8.48 22.27 3.81
CA GLN A 41 9.94 22.40 3.59
C GLN A 41 10.51 21.39 2.57
N GLN A 42 9.65 20.66 1.87
CA GLN A 42 10.08 19.63 0.95
C GLN A 42 10.73 20.25 -0.30
N LEU A 43 11.97 19.89 -0.60
CA LEU A 43 12.69 20.46 -1.75
C LEU A 43 12.34 19.79 -3.09
N ARG A 44 11.73 18.60 -3.06
CA ARG A 44 11.45 17.80 -4.26
C ARG A 44 10.00 17.30 -4.28
N PRO A 45 9.35 17.19 -5.45
CA PRO A 45 8.04 16.54 -5.54
C PRO A 45 8.12 15.08 -5.06
N VAL A 46 7.18 14.66 -4.19
CA VAL A 46 7.12 13.29 -3.67
C VAL A 46 5.92 12.57 -4.26
N ALA A 47 6.11 11.32 -4.69
CA ALA A 47 5.07 10.51 -5.30
C ALA A 47 3.95 10.17 -4.31
N LEU A 48 2.69 10.43 -4.69
CA LEU A 48 1.51 10.22 -3.85
C LEU A 48 0.95 8.79 -3.99
N VAL A 49 1.82 7.78 -3.91
CA VAL A 49 1.47 6.36 -4.17
C VAL A 49 1.49 5.48 -2.93
N GLY A 50 1.87 6.04 -1.77
CA GLY A 50 2.05 5.28 -0.54
C GLY A 50 0.79 4.54 -0.10
N GLY A 51 -0.36 5.24 -0.05
CA GLY A 51 -1.63 4.64 0.35
C GLY A 51 -2.07 3.50 -0.59
N ILE A 52 -1.92 3.70 -1.91
CA ILE A 52 -2.26 2.70 -2.93
C ILE A 52 -1.39 1.46 -2.75
N ALA A 53 -0.07 1.63 -2.57
CA ALA A 53 0.85 0.52 -2.36
C ALA A 53 0.49 -0.30 -1.11
N VAL A 54 0.15 0.37 0.00
CA VAL A 54 -0.24 -0.28 1.26
C VAL A 54 -1.55 -1.05 1.09
N VAL A 55 -2.60 -0.44 0.55
CA VAL A 55 -3.91 -1.09 0.40
C VAL A 55 -3.83 -2.29 -0.53
N VAL A 56 -3.18 -2.15 -1.69
CA VAL A 56 -3.03 -3.25 -2.65
C VAL A 56 -2.26 -4.41 -2.02
N SER A 57 -1.17 -4.12 -1.32
CA SER A 57 -0.36 -5.16 -0.68
C SER A 57 -1.09 -5.84 0.48
N PHE A 58 -1.84 -5.09 1.26
CA PHE A 58 -2.64 -5.61 2.36
C PHE A 58 -3.75 -6.54 1.85
N CYS A 59 -4.54 -6.10 0.87
CA CYS A 59 -5.58 -6.92 0.26
C CYS A 59 -4.98 -8.21 -0.33
N LEU A 60 -3.89 -8.12 -1.10
CA LEU A 60 -3.26 -9.31 -1.67
C LEU A 60 -2.68 -10.25 -0.61
N ALA A 61 -2.07 -9.73 0.46
CA ALA A 61 -1.59 -10.56 1.57
C ALA A 61 -2.73 -11.29 2.28
N THR A 62 -3.90 -10.65 2.45
CA THR A 62 -5.07 -11.29 3.08
C THR A 62 -5.63 -12.46 2.27
N LEU A 63 -5.45 -12.47 0.94
CA LEU A 63 -5.86 -13.60 0.09
C LEU A 63 -4.99 -14.85 0.30
N LEU A 64 -3.74 -14.68 0.72
CA LEU A 64 -2.84 -15.80 1.03
C LEU A 64 -3.07 -16.37 2.43
N MET A 65 -3.84 -15.68 3.26
CA MET A 65 -3.97 -16.02 4.66
C MET A 65 -5.08 -17.06 4.86
N PRO A 66 -4.81 -18.18 5.57
CA PRO A 66 -5.78 -19.26 5.75
C PRO A 66 -6.79 -18.94 6.87
N ILE A 67 -7.33 -17.72 6.90
CA ILE A 67 -8.27 -17.25 7.92
C ILE A 67 -9.57 -16.72 7.29
N SER A 68 -10.68 -16.84 8.02
CA SER A 68 -11.94 -16.23 7.60
C SER A 68 -11.87 -14.71 7.74
N LEU A 69 -12.10 -13.99 6.63
CA LEU A 69 -12.13 -12.53 6.62
C LEU A 69 -13.49 -11.94 7.04
N THR A 70 -14.40 -12.77 7.56
CA THR A 70 -15.78 -12.35 7.87
C THR A 70 -15.84 -11.27 8.95
N GLU A 71 -15.01 -11.38 9.99
CA GLU A 71 -14.92 -10.38 11.07
C GLU A 71 -14.33 -9.04 10.60
N TYR A 72 -13.60 -9.04 9.48
CA TYR A 72 -12.93 -7.85 8.94
C TYR A 72 -13.71 -7.18 7.80
N ARG A 73 -14.94 -7.61 7.49
CA ARG A 73 -15.75 -7.06 6.39
C ARG A 73 -15.93 -5.54 6.48
N VAL A 74 -16.15 -5.01 7.69
CA VAL A 74 -16.30 -3.57 7.90
C VAL A 74 -14.99 -2.83 7.62
N LEU A 75 -13.84 -3.40 7.99
CA LEU A 75 -12.53 -2.83 7.67
C LEU A 75 -12.34 -2.71 6.16
N PHE A 76 -12.60 -3.78 5.41
CA PHE A 76 -12.50 -3.75 3.94
C PHE A 76 -13.48 -2.76 3.31
N PHE A 77 -14.69 -2.65 3.85
CA PHE A 77 -15.67 -1.66 3.39
C PHE A 77 -15.18 -0.22 3.61
N CYS A 78 -14.62 0.09 4.78
CA CYS A 78 -14.05 1.40 5.07
C CYS A 78 -12.83 1.73 4.20
N ILE A 79 -11.98 0.74 3.90
CA ILE A 79 -10.83 0.92 3.00
C ILE A 79 -11.32 1.33 1.60
N VAL A 80 -12.36 0.68 1.09
CA VAL A 80 -12.93 1.02 -0.23
C VAL A 80 -13.59 2.40 -0.23
N LEU A 81 -14.21 2.83 0.87
CA LEU A 81 -14.83 4.16 0.96
C LEU A 81 -13.82 5.31 1.04
N LEU A 82 -12.64 5.07 1.59
CA LEU A 82 -11.63 6.11 1.83
C LEU A 82 -10.78 6.43 0.59
N PHE A 83 -10.73 5.51 -0.39
CA PHE A 83 -9.95 5.63 -1.62
C PHE A 83 -10.84 5.90 -2.83
#